data_AF-A0A7Y3GW93-F1
#
_entry.id   AF-A0A7Y3GW93-F1
#
_cell.length_a   1.000
_cell.length_b   1.000
_cell.length_c   1.000
_cell.angle_alpha   90.00
_cell.angle_beta   90.00
_cell.angle_gamma   90.00
#
_symmetry.space_group_name_H-M   'P 1'
#
loop_
_entity.id
_entity.type
_entity.pdbx_description
1 polymer ?
#
loop_
_entity_poly.entity_id
_entity_poly.type
_entity_poly.pdbx_seq_one_letter_code
_entity_poly.pdbx_strand_id
1 'polypeptide(L)'
;LVQVKLSFWERVQLYQAFVDTPAEPEFWKLVLQLNTLRNDMAHDLEPSDFRLGVVEFTAAVEAYTGFPPEDFDDAQRLRTCIVHLLRALVDLRDVPTG
;
A
#
# COMPACT_ATOMS: atom_id res chain seq x y z
N LEU A 1 -18.42 -21.23 20.11
CA LEU A 1 -18.04 -19.89 19.60
C LEU A 1 -17.65 -20.06 18.13
N VAL A 2 -18.42 -19.49 17.21
CA VAL A 2 -18.06 -19.47 15.79
C VAL A 2 -16.96 -18.42 15.61
N GLN A 3 -15.76 -18.83 15.18
CA GLN A 3 -14.69 -17.90 14.82
C GLN A 3 -14.94 -17.44 13.38
N VAL A 4 -15.44 -16.22 13.23
CA VAL A 4 -15.53 -15.58 11.91
C VAL A 4 -14.12 -15.16 11.48
N LYS A 5 -13.62 -15.74 10.39
CA LYS A 5 -12.37 -15.32 9.76
C LYS A 5 -12.69 -14.30 8.67
N LEU A 6 -12.34 -13.05 8.91
CA LEU A 6 -12.45 -11.98 7.92
C LEU A 6 -11.37 -12.12 6.84
N SER A 7 -11.74 -11.85 5.60
CA SER A 7 -10.79 -11.62 4.51
C SER A 7 -9.90 -10.41 4.80
N PHE A 8 -8.82 -10.24 4.03
CA PHE A 8 -7.97 -9.05 4.16
C PHE A 8 -8.74 -7.77 3.82
N TRP A 9 -9.56 -7.81 2.76
CA TRP A 9 -10.42 -6.70 2.34
C TRP A 9 -11.36 -6.23 3.44
N GLU A 10 -12.10 -7.15 4.07
CA GLU A 10 -13.02 -6.82 5.15
C GLU A 10 -12.29 -6.24 6.36
N ARG A 11 -11.07 -6.70 6.64
CA ARG A 11 -10.23 -6.13 7.70
C ARG A 11 -9.77 -4.72 7.37
N VAL A 12 -9.38 -4.43 6.14
CA VAL A 12 -9.00 -3.07 5.71
C VAL A 12 -10.18 -2.11 5.83
N GLN A 13 -11.38 -2.51 5.39
CA GLN A 13 -12.59 -1.68 5.56
C GLN A 13 -12.91 -1.40 7.02
N LEU A 14 -12.77 -2.40 7.89
CA LEU A 14 -12.92 -2.21 9.33
C LEU A 14 -11.87 -1.24 9.88
N TYR A 15 -10.59 -1.43 9.54
CA TYR A 15 -9.54 -0.52 9.98
C TYR A 15 -9.77 0.91 9.49
N GLN A 16 -10.21 1.10 8.24
CA GLN A 16 -10.58 2.40 7.72
C GLN A 16 -11.69 3.06 8.54
N ALA A 17 -12.65 2.29 9.06
CA ALA A 17 -13.72 2.82 9.92
C ALA A 17 -13.26 3.14 11.35
N PHE A 18 -12.14 2.58 11.82
CA PHE A 18 -11.59 2.77 13.18
C PHE A 18 -10.41 3.74 13.25
N VAL A 19 -9.81 4.09 12.11
CA VAL A 19 -8.70 5.03 12.07
C VAL A 19 -9.29 6.45 12.08
N ASP A 20 -9.17 7.14 13.21
CA ASP A 20 -9.56 8.54 13.39
C ASP A 20 -8.68 9.49 12.54
N THR A 21 -7.53 9.02 12.08
CA THR A 21 -6.65 9.77 11.18
C THR A 21 -7.30 9.87 9.79
N PRO A 22 -7.47 11.07 9.23
CA PRO A 22 -8.06 11.26 7.91
C PRO A 22 -7.09 10.82 6.81
N ALA A 23 -6.94 9.51 6.61
CA ALA A 23 -6.25 8.98 5.46
C ALA A 23 -7.16 9.10 4.23
N GLU A 24 -6.68 9.76 3.19
CA GLU A 24 -7.41 9.93 1.95
C GLU A 24 -7.76 8.57 1.32
N PRO A 25 -8.88 8.46 0.59
CA PRO A 25 -9.27 7.20 -0.07
C PRO A 25 -8.16 6.59 -0.95
N GLU A 26 -7.30 7.43 -1.53
CA GLU A 26 -6.19 6.99 -2.37
C GLU A 26 -5.13 6.21 -1.58
N PHE A 27 -4.84 6.62 -0.33
CA PHE A 27 -3.91 5.89 0.53
C PHE A 27 -4.34 4.44 0.74
N TRP A 28 -5.63 4.23 1.03
CA TRP A 28 -6.18 2.89 1.23
C TRP A 28 -6.08 2.03 -0.01
N LYS A 29 -6.26 2.60 -1.20
CA LYS A 29 -6.07 1.87 -2.47
C LYS A 29 -4.62 1.40 -2.63
N LEU A 30 -3.64 2.24 -2.29
CA LEU A 30 -2.22 1.87 -2.35
C LEU A 30 -1.89 0.72 -1.38
N VAL A 31 -2.44 0.74 -0.16
CA VAL A 31 -2.29 -0.36 0.81
C VAL A 31 -2.86 -1.67 0.28
N LEU A 32 -4.01 -1.61 -0.39
CA LEU A 32 -4.66 -2.76 -1.00
C LEU A 32 -3.84 -3.31 -2.17
N GLN A 33 -3.34 -2.46 -3.06
CA GLN A 33 -2.45 -2.84 -4.15
C GLN A 33 -1.17 -3.50 -3.64
N LEU A 34 -0.55 -2.95 -2.58
CA LEU A 34 0.62 -3.54 -1.94
C LEU A 34 0.32 -4.95 -1.41
N ASN A 35 -0.85 -5.15 -0.79
CA ASN A 35 -1.24 -6.48 -0.32
C ASN A 35 -1.47 -7.47 -1.47
N THR A 36 -2.05 -7.02 -2.59
CA THR A 36 -2.19 -7.85 -3.80
C THR A 36 -0.83 -8.30 -4.30
N LEU A 37 0.12 -7.38 -4.50
CA LEU A 37 1.49 -7.72 -4.90
C LEU A 37 2.16 -8.71 -3.94
N ARG A 38 1.99 -8.50 -2.63
CA ARG A 38 2.53 -9.39 -1.61
C ARG A 38 1.91 -10.79 -1.67
N ASN A 39 0.61 -10.89 -1.98
CA ASN A 39 -0.07 -12.17 -2.15
C ASN A 39 0.36 -12.88 -3.44
N ASP A 40 0.46 -12.13 -4.55
CA ASP A 40 0.92 -12.64 -5.84
C ASP A 40 2.32 -13.26 -5.70
N MET A 41 3.25 -12.53 -5.05
CA MET A 41 4.61 -13.03 -4.77
C MET A 41 4.63 -14.25 -3.82
N ALA A 42 3.64 -14.38 -2.93
CA ALA A 42 3.59 -15.47 -1.96
C ALA A 42 2.97 -16.75 -2.53
N HIS A 43 2.10 -16.63 -3.54
CA HIS A 43 1.32 -17.73 -4.09
C HIS A 43 1.77 -18.18 -5.48
N ASP A 44 2.39 -17.29 -6.27
CA ASP A 44 3.00 -17.60 -7.56
C ASP A 44 4.47 -17.18 -7.54
N LEU A 45 5.37 -18.09 -7.93
CA LEU A 45 6.81 -17.78 -7.98
C LEU A 45 7.13 -16.69 -9.01
N GLU A 46 6.29 -16.52 -10.04
CA GLU A 46 6.32 -15.44 -11.05
C GLU A 46 4.94 -15.35 -11.75
N PRO A 47 3.95 -14.61 -11.21
CA PRO A 47 2.73 -14.33 -11.95
C PRO A 47 3.07 -13.56 -13.24
N SER A 48 2.43 -13.90 -14.37
CA SER A 48 2.71 -13.30 -15.68
C SER A 48 2.64 -11.76 -15.68
N ASP A 49 1.82 -11.21 -14.77
CA ASP A 49 1.54 -9.78 -14.67
C ASP A 49 2.19 -9.12 -13.44
N PHE A 50 3.01 -9.83 -12.68
CA PHE A 50 3.63 -9.28 -11.45
C PHE A 50 4.44 -8.02 -11.73
N ARG A 51 5.26 -8.04 -12.79
CA ARG A 51 6.07 -6.90 -13.17
C ARG A 51 5.21 -5.68 -13.52
N LEU A 52 4.09 -5.89 -14.21
CA LEU A 52 3.15 -4.81 -14.52
C LEU A 52 2.56 -4.25 -13.23
N GLY A 53 2.13 -5.10 -12.31
CA GLY A 53 1.63 -4.66 -11.00
C GLY A 53 2.66 -3.86 -10.20
N VAL A 54 3.95 -4.24 -10.23
CA VAL A 54 5.04 -3.47 -9.58
C VAL A 54 5.20 -2.09 -10.22
N VAL A 55 5.15 -2.00 -11.54
CA VAL A 55 5.25 -0.72 -12.27
C VAL A 55 4.04 0.18 -11.95
N GLU A 56 2.83 -0.36 -11.97
CA GLU A 56 1.61 0.37 -11.64
C GLU A 56 1.61 0.86 -10.19
N PHE A 57 2.01 0.00 -9.25
CA PHE A 57 2.11 0.37 -7.83
C PHE A 57 3.15 1.45 -7.59
N THR A 58 4.36 1.32 -8.16
CA THR A 58 5.43 2.31 -7.95
C THR A 58 5.03 3.67 -8.53
N ALA A 59 4.44 3.71 -9.73
CA ALA A 59 3.91 4.95 -10.32
C ALA A 59 2.80 5.59 -9.47
N ALA A 60 1.89 4.79 -8.92
CA ALA A 60 0.81 5.29 -8.06
C ALA A 60 1.33 5.87 -6.74
N VAL A 61 2.32 5.23 -6.11
CA VAL A 61 2.97 5.76 -4.90
C VAL A 61 3.71 7.05 -5.19
N GLU A 62 4.49 7.12 -6.26
CA GLU A 62 5.22 8.34 -6.66
C GLU A 62 4.27 9.51 -6.89
N ALA A 63 3.14 9.27 -7.57
CA ALA A 63 2.10 10.27 -7.77
C ALA A 63 1.47 10.74 -6.45
N TYR A 64 1.25 9.82 -5.50
CA TYR A 64 0.65 10.13 -4.21
C TYR A 64 1.60 10.87 -3.26
N THR A 65 2.85 10.43 -3.16
CA THR A 65 3.83 10.99 -2.22
C THR A 65 4.65 12.15 -2.79
N GLY A 66 4.53 12.42 -4.10
CA GLY A 66 5.36 13.40 -4.80
C GLY A 66 6.86 13.04 -4.82
N PHE A 67 7.18 11.76 -4.59
CA PHE A 67 8.56 11.30 -4.55
C PHE A 67 9.09 11.15 -5.98
N PRO A 68 10.24 11.75 -6.32
CA PRO A 68 10.73 11.73 -7.69
C PRO A 68 11.17 10.32 -8.11
N PRO A 69 11.01 9.95 -9.39
CA PRO A 69 11.62 8.74 -9.91
C PRO A 69 13.14 8.92 -9.89
N GLU A 70 13.82 8.15 -9.03
CA GLU A 70 15.28 8.03 -9.02
C GLU A 70 15.72 6.87 -9.95
N ASP A 71 16.99 6.88 -10.37
CA ASP A 71 17.63 5.80 -11.17
C ASP A 71 17.87 4.54 -10.31
N PHE A 72 16.79 3.97 -9.80
CA PHE A 72 16.80 2.73 -9.03
C PHE A 72 16.50 1.53 -9.92
N ASP A 73 17.07 0.37 -9.55
CA ASP A 73 16.55 -0.90 -10.05
C ASP A 73 15.12 -1.14 -9.51
N ASP A 74 14.35 -2.02 -10.18
CA ASP A 74 12.94 -2.28 -9.82
C ASP A 74 12.77 -2.68 -8.34
N ALA A 75 13.72 -3.43 -7.77
CA ALA A 75 13.66 -3.90 -6.39
C ALA A 75 13.98 -2.79 -5.37
N GLN A 76 14.92 -1.92 -5.68
CA GLN A 76 15.21 -0.71 -4.91
C GLN A 76 14.04 0.25 -4.96
N ARG A 77 13.48 0.49 -6.16
CA ARG A 77 12.32 1.38 -6.36
C ARG A 77 11.11 0.92 -5.57
N LEU A 78 10.78 -0.38 -5.61
CA LEU A 78 9.69 -0.95 -4.83
C LEU A 78 9.89 -0.76 -3.32
N ARG A 79 11.10 -1.05 -2.81
CA ARG A 79 11.43 -0.84 -1.39
C ARG A 79 11.28 0.62 -0.99
N THR A 80 11.78 1.54 -1.80
CA THR A 80 11.65 2.98 -1.57
C THR A 80 10.18 3.40 -1.54
N CYS A 81 9.37 2.99 -2.52
CA CYS A 81 7.93 3.29 -2.54
C CYS A 81 7.22 2.80 -1.28
N ILE A 82 7.49 1.57 -0.82
CA ILE A 82 6.90 1.05 0.43
C ILE A 82 7.30 1.92 1.62
N VAL A 83 8.57 2.32 1.72
CA VAL A 83 9.04 3.19 2.80
C VAL A 83 8.35 4.56 2.77
N HIS A 84 8.18 5.16 1.58
CA HIS A 84 7.50 6.44 1.42
C HIS A 84 6.01 6.36 1.75
N LEU A 85 5.33 5.29 1.33
CA LEU A 85 3.94 5.04 1.69
C LEU A 85 3.77 4.91 3.22
N LEU A 86 4.65 4.18 3.89
CA LEU A 86 4.61 4.03 5.35
C LEU A 86 4.95 5.34 6.08
N ARG A 87 5.85 6.16 5.55
CA ARG A 87 6.14 7.50 6.09
C ARG A 87 4.94 8.42 5.98
N ALA A 88 4.25 8.44 4.84
CA ALA A 88 3.03 9.24 4.67
C ALA A 88 1.97 8.91 5.76
N LEU A 89 1.86 7.64 6.16
CA LEU A 89 0.99 7.25 7.27
C LEU A 89 1.44 7.82 8.63
N VAL A 90 2.75 7.87 8.89
CA VAL A 90 3.30 8.47 10.11
C VAL A 90 3.06 9.98 10.12
N ASP A 91 3.29 10.64 9.00
CA ASP A 91 3.09 12.10 8.87
C ASP A 91 1.63 12.48 9.09
N LEU A 92 0.68 11.67 8.58
CA LEU A 92 -0.75 11.84 8.83
C LEU A 92 -1.13 11.74 10.31
N ARG A 93 -0.43 10.92 11.10
CA ARG A 93 -0.66 10.79 12.56
C ARG A 93 -0.26 12.06 13.31
N ASP A 94 0.75 12.77 12.83
CA ASP A 94 1.31 13.93 13.50
C ASP A 94 0.56 15.24 13.12
N VAL A 95 -0.48 15.16 12.26
CA VAL A 95 -1.41 16.25 11.98
C VAL A 95 -2.38 16.41 13.17
N PRO A 96 -2.48 17.60 13.81
CA PRO A 96 -3.43 17.82 14.88
C PRO A 96 -4.86 17.59 14.38
N THR A 97 -5.54 16.60 14.96
CA THR A 97 -6.99 16.45 14.81
C THR A 97 -7.64 17.59 15.59
N GLY A 98 -7.98 18.68 14.88
CA GLY A 98 -8.68 19.85 15.43
C GLY A 98 -10.10 19.55 15.89
#